data_AF-A0AAT9HHH9-F1
#
_entry.id   AF-A0AAT9HHH9-F1
#
_cell.length_a   1.000
_cell.length_b   1.000
_cell.length_c   1.000
_cell.angle_alpha   90.00
_cell.angle_beta   90.00
_cell.angle_gamma   90.00
#
_symmetry.space_group_name_H-M   'P 1'
#
loop_
_entity.id
_entity.type
_entity.pdbx_description
1 polymer ?
#
loop_
_entity_poly.entity_id
_entity_poly.type
_entity_poly.pdbx_seq_one_letter_code
_entity_poly.pdbx_strand_id
1 'polypeptide(L)'
;MCHQDEDTALDRGLDGAHFFSYALMHYYISGEHKPGRTSVWEEFEKNRASVGLVREPVAPAGDETERSEDVKNMLEQITSLRRGIGTPEQITDMIRRYEAAGVDQIIFSVQIGRNRHEHIMESLELFASEVLPEFAPHRDAVDESRHERLAPAIEAALARREQQAPKPRTSPTTSSHRS
;
A
#
# COMPACT_ATOMS: atom_id res chain seq x y z
N MET A 1 -10.32 2.15 -4.82
CA MET A 1 -11.25 2.78 -5.77
C MET A 1 -12.59 2.09 -5.61
N CYS A 2 -13.53 2.74 -4.92
CA CYS A 2 -14.86 2.26 -4.63
C CYS A 2 -15.83 2.86 -5.66
N HIS A 3 -16.67 2.03 -6.28
CA HIS A 3 -17.72 2.48 -7.19
C HIS A 3 -18.89 1.49 -7.17
N GLN A 4 -20.13 1.94 -7.40
CA GLN A 4 -21.31 1.06 -7.39
C GLN A 4 -21.23 -0.07 -8.43
N ASP A 5 -20.60 0.22 -9.56
CA ASP A 5 -20.31 -0.70 -10.64
C ASP A 5 -18.83 -1.14 -10.62
N GLU A 6 -18.60 -2.45 -10.61
CA GLU A 6 -17.27 -3.06 -10.52
C GLU A 6 -16.40 -2.69 -11.72
N ASP A 7 -16.95 -2.77 -12.93
CA ASP A 7 -16.18 -2.52 -14.16
C ASP A 7 -15.65 -1.08 -14.18
N THR A 8 -16.49 -0.13 -13.77
CA THR A 8 -16.10 1.26 -13.59
C THR A 8 -15.06 1.44 -12.48
N ALA A 9 -15.16 0.70 -11.36
CA ALA A 9 -14.14 0.74 -10.32
C ALA A 9 -12.77 0.32 -10.87
N LEU A 10 -12.74 -0.77 -11.64
CA LEU A 10 -11.55 -1.31 -12.30
C LEU A 10 -10.99 -0.31 -13.30
N ASP A 11 -11.80 0.24 -14.21
CA ASP A 11 -11.34 1.21 -15.20
C ASP A 11 -10.75 2.48 -14.57
N ARG A 12 -11.31 2.92 -13.44
CA ARG A 12 -10.85 4.13 -12.74
C ARG A 12 -9.64 3.91 -11.86
N GLY A 13 -9.46 2.72 -11.30
CA GLY A 13 -8.47 2.48 -10.24
C GLY A 13 -7.28 1.62 -10.64
N LEU A 14 -7.45 0.75 -11.64
CA LEU A 14 -6.53 -0.35 -11.88
C LEU A 14 -5.20 0.11 -12.48
N ASP A 15 -5.23 1.12 -13.35
CA ASP A 15 -4.02 1.71 -13.93
C ASP A 15 -3.14 2.37 -12.87
N GLY A 16 -3.73 3.03 -11.87
CA GLY A 16 -3.00 3.54 -10.72
C GLY A 16 -2.29 2.40 -9.98
N ALA A 17 -3.02 1.37 -9.57
CA ALA A 17 -2.44 0.23 -8.85
C ALA A 17 -1.31 -0.46 -9.64
N HIS A 18 -1.51 -0.67 -10.94
CA HIS A 18 -0.49 -1.25 -11.81
C HIS A 18 0.75 -0.36 -11.94
N PHE A 19 0.55 0.95 -12.12
CA PHE A 19 1.67 1.90 -12.16
C PHE A 19 2.47 1.89 -10.86
N PHE A 20 1.82 1.78 -9.70
CA PHE A 20 2.51 1.69 -8.41
C PHE A 20 3.46 0.49 -8.35
N SER A 21 2.97 -0.69 -8.72
CA SER A 21 3.80 -1.91 -8.82
C SER A 21 4.98 -1.72 -9.75
N TYR A 22 4.72 -1.15 -10.93
CA TYR A 22 5.75 -0.91 -11.94
C TYR A 22 6.80 0.08 -11.43
N ALA A 23 6.38 1.15 -10.77
CA ALA A 23 7.27 2.16 -10.19
C ALA A 23 8.15 1.56 -9.08
N LEU A 24 7.60 0.71 -8.21
CA LEU A 24 8.40 -0.01 -7.21
C LEU A 24 9.46 -0.89 -7.86
N MET A 25 9.10 -1.65 -8.89
CA MET A 25 10.06 -2.47 -9.65
C MET A 25 11.15 -1.61 -10.29
N HIS A 26 10.76 -0.47 -10.89
CA HIS A 26 11.70 0.47 -11.50
C HIS A 26 12.69 1.02 -10.46
N TYR A 27 12.22 1.49 -9.31
CA TYR A 27 13.10 2.16 -8.34
C TYR A 27 13.92 1.22 -7.46
N TYR A 28 13.43 0.01 -7.17
CA TYR A 28 14.05 -0.87 -6.17
C TYR A 28 14.66 -2.15 -6.75
N ILE A 29 14.31 -2.54 -7.97
CA ILE A 29 14.68 -3.86 -8.50
C ILE A 29 15.48 -3.74 -9.80
N SER A 30 14.88 -3.18 -10.86
CA SER A 30 15.39 -3.37 -12.23
C SER A 30 15.42 -2.12 -13.10
N GLY A 31 15.02 -0.95 -12.59
CA GLY A 31 15.02 0.28 -13.39
C GLY A 31 16.33 1.06 -13.28
N GLU A 32 16.70 1.73 -14.37
CA GLU A 32 17.79 2.70 -14.39
C GLU A 32 17.18 4.11 -14.45
N HIS A 33 17.02 4.75 -13.29
CA HIS A 33 16.40 6.07 -13.22
C HIS A 33 17.39 7.18 -13.59
N LYS A 34 17.05 8.00 -14.59
CA LYS A 34 17.78 9.22 -14.95
C LYS A 34 16.91 10.45 -14.65
N PRO A 35 17.19 11.19 -13.56
CA PRO A 35 16.41 12.36 -13.17
C PRO A 35 16.25 13.37 -14.32
N GLY A 36 15.02 13.81 -14.56
CA GLY A 36 14.69 14.75 -15.64
C GLY A 36 14.76 14.19 -17.07
N ARG A 37 15.02 12.89 -17.25
CA ARG A 37 15.05 12.21 -18.56
C ARG A 37 14.10 11.02 -18.62
N THR A 38 14.06 10.21 -17.57
CA THR A 38 13.21 9.02 -17.51
C THR A 38 11.77 9.38 -17.20
N SER A 39 10.86 9.06 -18.12
CA SER A 39 9.41 9.09 -17.88
C SER A 39 8.94 7.68 -17.48
N VAL A 40 8.85 7.43 -16.16
CA VAL A 40 8.44 6.12 -15.64
C VAL A 40 7.01 5.77 -16.09
N TRP A 41 6.16 6.78 -16.30
CA TRP A 41 4.80 6.58 -16.83
C TRP A 41 4.80 6.07 -18.27
N GLU A 42 5.58 6.67 -19.17
CA GLU A 42 5.68 6.22 -20.56
C GLU A 42 6.29 4.81 -20.65
N GLU A 43 7.30 4.52 -19.81
CA GLU A 43 7.86 3.17 -19.72
C GLU A 43 6.82 2.16 -19.21
N PHE A 44 6.03 2.53 -18.20
CA PHE A 44 4.92 1.72 -17.72
C PHE A 44 3.92 1.42 -18.84
N GLU A 45 3.41 2.43 -19.54
CA GLU A 45 2.45 2.23 -20.63
C GLU A 45 3.00 1.32 -21.73
N LYS A 46 4.28 1.47 -22.06
CA LYS A 46 4.95 0.64 -23.06
C LYS A 46 5.13 -0.82 -22.61
N ASN A 47 5.42 -1.05 -21.33
CA ASN A 47 5.85 -2.36 -20.83
C ASN A 47 4.77 -3.11 -20.04
N ARG A 48 3.68 -2.46 -19.60
CA ARG A 48 2.68 -3.06 -18.70
C ARG A 48 2.12 -4.40 -19.18
N ALA A 49 1.92 -4.58 -20.48
CA ALA A 49 1.45 -5.84 -21.04
C ALA A 49 2.48 -6.96 -20.92
N SER A 50 3.77 -6.69 -21.15
CA SER A 50 4.82 -7.70 -21.08
C SER A 50 5.11 -8.17 -19.66
N VAL A 51 4.76 -7.35 -18.65
CA VAL A 51 4.90 -7.68 -17.23
C VAL A 51 3.57 -8.09 -16.56
N GLY A 52 2.52 -8.34 -17.34
CA GLY A 52 1.24 -8.85 -16.83
C GLY A 52 0.37 -7.82 -16.07
N LEU A 53 0.69 -6.54 -16.17
CA LEU A 53 -0.05 -5.41 -15.55
C LEU A 53 -1.22 -4.94 -16.43
N VAL A 54 -2.12 -5.87 -16.74
CA VAL A 54 -3.31 -5.70 -17.60
C VAL A 54 -4.56 -6.19 -16.88
N ARG A 55 -5.74 -5.67 -17.26
CA ARG A 55 -7.01 -5.90 -16.54
C ARG A 55 -7.31 -7.37 -16.31
N GLU A 56 -7.18 -8.18 -17.33
CA GLU A 56 -7.16 -9.63 -17.19
C GLU A 56 -5.73 -10.05 -17.50
N PRO A 57 -4.93 -10.50 -16.52
CA PRO A 57 -3.64 -11.07 -16.81
C PRO A 57 -3.87 -12.33 -17.65
N VAL A 58 -3.75 -12.19 -18.97
CA VAL A 58 -3.69 -13.34 -19.86
C VAL A 58 -2.43 -14.08 -19.45
N ALA A 59 -2.57 -15.28 -18.88
CA ALA A 59 -1.45 -16.20 -18.81
C ALA A 59 -0.94 -16.30 -20.25
N PRO A 60 0.30 -15.86 -20.58
CA PRO A 60 0.81 -16.04 -21.93
C PRO A 60 0.61 -17.50 -22.30
N ALA A 61 0.11 -17.75 -23.51
CA ALA A 61 -0.08 -19.11 -24.04
C ALA A 61 1.27 -19.85 -23.97
N GLY A 62 1.46 -20.63 -22.92
CA GLY A 62 2.73 -21.21 -22.54
C GLY A 62 2.62 -21.80 -21.13
N ASP A 63 3.12 -23.03 -21.01
CA ASP A 63 2.97 -23.92 -19.86
C ASP A 63 3.15 -23.20 -18.51
N GLU A 64 2.20 -23.38 -17.58
CA GLU A 64 2.22 -22.79 -16.22
C GLU A 64 3.44 -23.24 -15.37
N THR A 65 4.19 -24.20 -15.93
CA THR A 65 5.29 -24.95 -15.36
C THR A 65 6.64 -24.21 -15.36
N GLU A 66 6.81 -23.12 -16.13
CA GLU A 66 8.13 -22.47 -16.34
C GLU A 66 8.35 -21.10 -15.65
N ARG A 67 7.42 -20.57 -14.86
CA ARG A 67 7.70 -19.34 -14.09
C ARG A 67 8.44 -19.68 -12.80
N SER A 68 9.57 -19.02 -12.55
CA SER A 68 10.25 -19.12 -11.25
C SER A 68 9.30 -18.74 -10.13
N GLU A 69 9.47 -19.39 -8.98
CA GLU A 69 8.65 -19.18 -7.79
C GLU A 69 8.63 -17.70 -7.37
N ASP A 70 9.76 -17.00 -7.55
CA ASP A 70 9.89 -15.57 -7.34
C ASP A 70 8.95 -14.73 -8.23
N VAL A 71 8.79 -15.10 -9.51
CA VAL A 71 7.89 -14.41 -10.44
C VAL A 71 6.43 -14.68 -10.10
N LYS A 72 6.10 -15.90 -9.64
CA LYS A 72 4.75 -16.24 -9.17
C LYS A 72 4.39 -15.44 -7.92
N ASN A 73 5.27 -15.43 -6.92
CA ASN A 73 5.10 -14.66 -5.68
C ASN A 73 4.99 -13.16 -5.94
N MET A 74 5.77 -12.63 -6.89
CA MET A 74 5.70 -11.23 -7.29
C MET A 74 4.33 -10.91 -7.95
N LEU A 75 3.86 -11.75 -8.87
CA LEU A 75 2.55 -11.56 -9.53
C LEU A 75 1.38 -11.68 -8.55
N GLU A 76 1.46 -12.56 -7.55
CA GLU A 76 0.47 -12.64 -6.47
C GLU A 76 0.42 -11.36 -5.64
N GLN A 77 1.58 -10.79 -5.28
CA GLN A 77 1.65 -9.51 -4.56
C GLN A 77 1.08 -8.36 -5.39
N ILE A 78 1.36 -8.33 -6.70
CA ILE A 78 0.78 -7.36 -7.64
C ILE A 78 -0.73 -7.52 -7.72
N THR A 79 -1.22 -8.76 -7.77
CA THR A 79 -2.66 -9.06 -7.79
C THR A 79 -3.34 -8.65 -6.48
N SER A 80 -2.63 -8.74 -5.34
CA SER A 80 -3.11 -8.23 -4.05
C SER A 80 -3.38 -6.73 -4.06
N LEU A 81 -2.68 -5.93 -4.89
CA LEU A 81 -2.93 -4.49 -5.00
C LEU A 81 -4.29 -4.15 -5.63
N ARG A 82 -4.95 -5.12 -6.28
CA ARG A 82 -6.33 -4.98 -6.76
C ARG A 82 -7.38 -5.02 -5.67
N ARG A 83 -7.05 -5.53 -4.48
CA ARG A 83 -8.06 -5.86 -3.46
C ARG A 83 -8.84 -4.62 -2.97
N GLY A 84 -8.23 -3.43 -3.01
CA GLY A 84 -8.90 -2.16 -2.67
C GLY A 84 -9.71 -1.51 -3.80
N ILE A 85 -10.01 -2.23 -4.89
CA ILE A 85 -10.76 -1.75 -6.06
C ILE A 85 -11.99 -2.63 -6.26
N GLY A 86 -13.18 -2.06 -6.24
CA GLY A 86 -14.43 -2.81 -6.41
C GLY A 86 -15.67 -2.08 -5.91
N THR A 87 -16.75 -2.85 -5.72
CA THR A 87 -18.01 -2.37 -5.16
C THR A 87 -17.94 -2.17 -3.64
N PRO A 88 -18.86 -1.39 -3.03
CA PRO A 88 -18.94 -1.29 -1.57
C PRO A 88 -19.00 -2.65 -0.89
N GLU A 89 -19.82 -3.58 -1.41
CA GLU A 89 -19.95 -4.95 -0.87
C GLU A 89 -18.62 -5.73 -0.93
N GLN A 90 -17.94 -5.70 -2.07
CA GLN A 90 -16.64 -6.38 -2.23
C GLN A 90 -15.57 -5.81 -1.29
N ILE A 91 -15.56 -4.49 -1.11
CA ILE A 91 -14.63 -3.81 -0.21
C ILE A 91 -14.97 -4.13 1.24
N THR A 92 -16.24 -4.13 1.64
CA THR A 92 -16.70 -4.54 2.97
C THR A 92 -16.25 -5.97 3.28
N ASP A 93 -16.47 -6.92 2.38
CA ASP A 93 -16.04 -8.32 2.55
C ASP A 93 -14.52 -8.48 2.61
N MET A 94 -13.78 -7.65 1.88
CA MET A 94 -12.32 -7.57 2.03
C MET A 94 -11.95 -7.09 3.43
N ILE A 95 -12.55 -6.00 3.93
CA ILE A 95 -12.26 -5.43 5.25
C ILE A 95 -12.61 -6.42 6.36
N ARG A 96 -13.76 -7.09 6.31
CA ARG A 96 -14.14 -8.15 7.26
C ARG A 96 -13.09 -9.25 7.37
N ARG A 97 -12.52 -9.69 6.25
CA ARG A 97 -11.45 -10.70 6.23
C ARG A 97 -10.16 -10.19 6.86
N TYR A 98 -9.83 -8.92 6.65
CA TYR A 98 -8.68 -8.28 7.30
C TYR A 98 -8.89 -8.12 8.81
N GLU A 99 -10.06 -7.65 9.23
CA GLU A 99 -10.45 -7.53 10.63
C GLU A 99 -10.40 -8.90 11.34
N ALA A 100 -10.94 -9.95 10.71
CA ALA A 100 -10.87 -11.32 11.24
C ALA A 100 -9.43 -11.85 11.36
N ALA A 101 -8.50 -11.35 10.53
CA ALA A 101 -7.08 -11.64 10.63
C ALA A 101 -6.35 -10.77 11.70
N GLY A 102 -7.07 -9.87 12.37
CA GLY A 102 -6.55 -8.98 13.41
C GLY A 102 -5.96 -7.66 12.88
N VAL A 103 -6.25 -7.28 11.64
CA VAL A 103 -5.90 -5.95 11.11
C VAL A 103 -6.82 -4.91 11.72
N ASP A 104 -6.23 -3.92 12.37
CA ASP A 104 -6.93 -2.82 13.06
C ASP A 104 -6.90 -1.49 12.28
N GLN A 105 -6.03 -1.39 11.28
CA GLN A 105 -5.84 -0.17 10.51
C GLN A 105 -5.67 -0.47 9.02
N ILE A 106 -6.45 0.25 8.20
CA ILE A 106 -6.36 0.21 6.74
C ILE A 106 -6.00 1.62 6.24
N ILE A 107 -4.95 1.70 5.44
CA ILE A 107 -4.49 2.95 4.83
C ILE A 107 -4.82 2.93 3.35
N PHE A 108 -5.50 3.97 2.87
CA PHE A 108 -5.86 4.08 1.47
C PHE A 108 -4.81 4.85 0.68
N SER A 109 -4.24 4.19 -0.33
CA SER A 109 -3.43 4.84 -1.35
C SER A 109 -4.26 5.01 -2.62
N VAL A 110 -4.99 6.12 -2.70
CA VAL A 110 -5.94 6.42 -3.79
C VAL A 110 -5.38 7.40 -4.83
N GLN A 111 -4.47 8.29 -4.41
CA GLN A 111 -3.73 9.21 -5.28
C GLN A 111 -2.48 8.53 -5.85
N ILE A 112 -2.70 7.46 -6.60
CA ILE A 112 -1.64 6.69 -7.24
C ILE A 112 -1.75 6.83 -8.76
N GLY A 113 -0.60 7.00 -9.43
CA GLY A 113 -0.52 7.06 -10.88
C GLY A 113 -1.25 8.27 -11.42
N ARG A 114 -2.16 8.04 -12.38
CA ARG A 114 -2.96 9.10 -13.02
C ARG A 114 -4.45 8.99 -12.69
N ASN A 115 -4.78 8.45 -11.51
CA ASN A 115 -6.16 8.48 -11.03
C ASN A 115 -6.65 9.92 -10.98
N ARG A 116 -7.81 10.17 -11.59
CA ARG A 116 -8.42 11.51 -11.63
C ARG A 116 -8.89 11.92 -10.24
N HIS A 117 -8.70 13.19 -9.91
CA HIS A 117 -9.12 13.75 -8.62
C HIS A 117 -10.62 13.52 -8.35
N GLU A 118 -11.46 13.77 -9.36
CA GLU A 118 -12.92 13.63 -9.23
C GLU A 118 -13.31 12.19 -8.86
N HIS A 119 -12.70 11.20 -9.53
CA HIS A 119 -12.96 9.78 -9.25
C HIS A 119 -12.51 9.38 -7.84
N ILE A 120 -11.41 9.97 -7.34
CA ILE A 120 -10.93 9.72 -5.98
C ILE A 120 -11.92 10.28 -4.96
N MET A 121 -12.40 11.50 -5.15
CA MET A 121 -13.37 12.12 -4.25
C MET A 121 -14.68 11.34 -4.22
N GLU A 122 -15.24 11.00 -5.39
CA GLU A 122 -16.43 10.14 -5.51
C GLU A 122 -16.25 8.80 -4.78
N SER A 123 -15.08 8.17 -4.95
CA SER A 123 -14.76 6.91 -4.27
C SER A 123 -14.68 7.05 -2.74
N LEU A 124 -14.15 8.15 -2.23
CA LEU A 124 -14.02 8.38 -0.78
C LEU A 124 -15.37 8.69 -0.16
N GLU A 125 -16.19 9.48 -0.83
CA GLU A 125 -17.57 9.79 -0.42
C GLU A 125 -18.41 8.51 -0.36
N LEU A 126 -18.37 7.69 -1.42
CA LEU A 126 -19.10 6.43 -1.48
C LEU A 126 -18.62 5.45 -0.40
N PHE A 127 -17.31 5.36 -0.19
CA PHE A 127 -16.76 4.53 0.89
C PHE A 127 -17.26 5.00 2.27
N ALA A 128 -17.27 6.31 2.51
CA ALA A 128 -17.70 6.88 3.78
C ALA A 128 -19.20 6.66 4.04
N SER A 129 -20.04 6.67 3.00
CA SER A 129 -21.49 6.48 3.16
C SER A 129 -21.91 5.01 3.22
N GLU A 130 -21.28 4.12 2.45
CA GLU A 130 -21.74 2.74 2.30
C GLU A 130 -20.92 1.70 3.07
N VAL A 131 -19.63 1.95 3.30
CA VAL A 131 -18.71 0.95 3.90
C VAL A 131 -18.40 1.29 5.35
N LEU A 132 -18.02 2.55 5.61
CA LEU A 132 -17.58 2.98 6.95
C LEU A 132 -18.62 2.77 8.07
N PRO A 133 -19.96 2.94 7.86
CA PRO A 133 -20.94 2.78 8.92
C PRO A 133 -21.00 1.37 9.55
N GLU A 134 -20.53 0.34 8.84
CA GLU A 134 -20.47 -1.02 9.38
C GLU A 134 -19.41 -1.16 10.48
N PHE A 135 -18.24 -0.53 10.30
CA PHE A 135 -17.08 -0.73 11.17
C PHE A 135 -16.94 0.36 12.24
N ALA A 136 -17.41 1.57 11.96
CA ALA A 136 -17.30 2.71 12.88
C ALA A 136 -17.88 2.45 14.29
N PRO A 137 -19.03 1.76 14.46
CA PRO A 137 -19.62 1.55 15.79
C PRO A 137 -18.78 0.69 16.75
N HIS A 138 -17.85 -0.13 16.24
CA HIS A 138 -17.08 -1.09 17.05
C HIS A 138 -15.59 -0.75 17.14
N ARG A 139 -15.15 0.28 16.40
CA ARG A 139 -13.76 0.75 16.37
C ARG A 139 -13.18 0.95 17.76
N ASP A 140 -13.86 1.69 18.64
CA ASP A 140 -13.32 2.03 19.95
C ASP A 140 -13.08 0.77 20.82
N ALA A 141 -13.95 -0.23 20.69
CA ALA A 141 -13.79 -1.50 21.41
C ALA A 141 -12.60 -2.32 20.88
N VAL A 142 -12.37 -2.30 19.56
CA VAL A 142 -11.20 -2.93 18.93
C VAL A 142 -9.91 -2.22 19.36
N ASP A 143 -9.91 -0.88 19.34
CA ASP A 143 -8.77 -0.06 19.76
C ASP A 143 -8.40 -0.31 21.23
N GLU A 144 -9.39 -0.38 22.13
CA GLU A 144 -9.17 -0.66 23.55
C GLU A 144 -8.62 -2.07 23.80
N SER A 145 -9.27 -3.09 23.22
CA SER A 145 -8.82 -4.49 23.33
C SER A 145 -7.37 -4.68 22.86
N ARG A 146 -7.00 -4.02 21.76
CA ARG A 146 -5.63 -3.97 21.27
C ARG A 146 -4.70 -3.27 22.25
N HIS A 147 -5.10 -2.13 22.81
CA HIS A 147 -4.30 -1.38 23.76
C HIS A 147 -4.01 -2.22 25.00
N GLU A 148 -5.02 -2.82 25.61
CA GLU A 148 -4.87 -3.71 26.77
C GLU A 148 -3.91 -4.87 26.47
N ARG A 149 -4.11 -5.55 25.33
CA ARG A 149 -3.27 -6.67 24.91
C ARG A 149 -1.81 -6.28 24.68
N LEU A 150 -1.56 -5.10 24.11
CA LEU A 150 -0.22 -4.63 23.76
C LEU A 150 0.50 -3.91 24.90
N ALA A 151 -0.21 -3.45 25.93
CA ALA A 151 0.36 -2.65 27.03
C ALA A 151 1.62 -3.29 27.66
N PRO A 152 1.66 -4.60 28.01
CA PRO A 152 2.86 -5.19 28.60
C PRO A 152 4.08 -5.17 27.65
N ALA A 153 3.85 -5.37 26.35
CA ALA A 153 4.91 -5.37 25.35
C ALA A 153 5.43 -3.95 25.08
N ILE A 154 4.53 -2.96 25.09
CA ILE A 154 4.86 -1.53 24.97
C ILE A 154 5.71 -1.10 26.16
N GLU A 155 5.30 -1.41 27.39
CA GLU A 155 6.07 -1.09 28.61
C GLU A 155 7.48 -1.69 28.56
N ALA A 156 7.59 -2.97 28.20
CA ALA A 156 8.89 -3.62 28.04
C ALA A 156 9.75 -2.95 26.96
N ALA A 157 9.15 -2.49 25.85
CA ALA A 157 9.87 -1.80 24.78
C ALA A 157 10.34 -0.40 25.20
N LEU A 158 9.51 0.35 25.92
CA LEU A 158 9.85 1.69 26.42
C LEU A 158 10.97 1.64 27.45
N ALA A 159 10.93 0.67 28.38
CA ALA A 159 12.00 0.47 29.36
C ALA A 159 13.36 0.17 28.69
N ARG A 160 13.38 -0.64 27.62
CA ARG A 160 14.61 -0.88 26.84
C ARG A 160 15.13 0.39 26.18
N ARG A 161 14.25 1.24 25.66
CA ARG A 161 14.63 2.50 25.01
C ARG A 161 15.28 3.47 25.99
N GLU A 162 14.73 3.57 27.20
CA GLU A 162 15.29 4.42 28.26
C GLU A 162 16.69 3.97 28.68
N GLN A 163 16.90 2.66 28.79
CA GLN A 163 18.22 2.07 29.08
C GLN A 163 19.26 2.32 27.97
N GLN A 164 18.79 2.48 26.72
CA GLN A 164 19.64 2.71 25.55
C GLN A 164 19.71 4.18 25.14
N ALA A 165 19.27 5.12 25.99
CA ALA A 165 19.33 6.53 25.69
C ALA A 165 20.77 6.95 25.30
N PRO A 166 20.96 7.58 24.12
CA PRO A 166 22.29 7.94 23.66
C PRO A 166 22.94 8.90 24.66
N LYS A 167 24.21 8.66 25.00
CA LYS A 167 24.98 9.57 25.86
C LYS A 167 24.91 10.99 25.27
N PRO A 168 24.66 12.02 26.10
CA PRO A 168 24.63 13.40 25.63
C PRO A 168 25.93 13.70 24.88
N ARG A 169 25.82 14.28 23.69
CA ARG A 169 26.99 14.66 22.88
C ARG A 169 27.82 15.64 23.70
N THR A 170 29.02 15.23 24.08
CA THR A 170 29.99 16.13 24.71
C THR A 170 30.39 17.18 23.68
N SER A 171 29.96 18.43 23.87
CA SER A 171 30.43 19.56 23.09
C SER A 171 31.95 19.69 23.27
N PRO A 172 32.74 19.90 22.20
CA PRO A 172 34.17 20.11 22.34
C PRO A 172 34.40 21.36 23.20
N THR A 173 35.14 21.21 24.29
CA THR A 173 35.63 22.34 25.08
C THR A 173 36.48 23.20 24.15
N THR A 174 36.00 24.39 23.79
CA THR A 174 36.81 25.38 23.08
C THR A 174 37.96 25.80 23.99
N SER A 175 39.12 25.16 23.81
CA SER A 175 40.38 25.65 24.35
C SER A 175 40.71 26.96 23.65
N SER A 176 40.51 28.06 24.36
CA SER A 176 41.01 29.39 24.00
C SER A 176 42.54 29.35 24.02
N HIS A 177 43.17 29.03 22.89
CA HIS A 177 44.54 29.44 22.66
C HIS A 177 44.56 30.84 22.06
N ARG A 178 44.74 31.82 22.95
CA ARG A 178 45.42 33.08 22.64
C ARG A 178 46.89 32.77 22.31
N SER A 179 47.37 33.26 21.18
CA SER A 179 48.68 33.91 21.02
C SER A 179 48.64 34.72 19.73
#